data_AF-A0A9C9MJ78-F1
#
_entry.id   AF-A0A9C9MJ78-F1
#
_cell.length_a   1.000
_cell.length_b   1.000
_cell.length_c   1.000
_cell.angle_alpha   90.00
_cell.angle_beta   90.00
_cell.angle_gamma   90.00
#
_symmetry.space_group_name_H-M   'P 1'
#
loop_
_entity.id
_entity.type
_entity.pdbx_description
1 polymer ?
#
loop_
_entity_poly.entity_id
_entity_poly.type
_entity_poly.pdbx_seq_one_letter_code
_entity_poly.pdbx_strand_id
1 'polypeptide(L)' 'MNSKKNHRKPDFRKDDIFIDNERVLKNMLDGFIVVEHDGKIIKVNPAYCEMTGYTKSE' A
#
# COMPACT_ATOMS: atom_id res chain seq x y z
N MET A 1 -4.18 4.74 -33.54
CA MET A 1 -5.41 5.40 -33.06
C MET A 1 -6.04 4.52 -31.98
N ASN A 2 -5.81 4.89 -30.72
CA ASN A 2 -6.45 4.51 -29.46
C ASN A 2 -7.24 3.18 -29.34
N SER A 3 -6.56 2.10 -28.96
CA SER A 3 -7.19 1.03 -28.18
C SER A 3 -7.23 1.44 -26.71
N LYS A 4 -8.36 2.03 -26.29
CA LYS A 4 -8.67 2.26 -24.87
C LYS A 4 -8.65 0.90 -24.16
N LYS A 5 -7.56 0.59 -23.48
CA LYS A 5 -7.48 -0.55 -22.57
C LYS A 5 -8.49 -0.31 -21.45
N ASN A 6 -9.66 -0.94 -21.54
CA ASN A 6 -10.60 -1.06 -20.44
C ASN A 6 -9.92 -1.83 -19.30
N HIS A 7 -9.13 -1.11 -18.50
CA HIS A 7 -8.77 -1.54 -17.16
C HIS A 7 -10.07 -1.56 -16.36
N ARG A 8 -10.78 -2.68 -16.40
CA ARG A 8 -11.77 -2.98 -15.37
C ARG A 8 -11.00 -2.87 -14.06
N LYS A 9 -11.24 -1.79 -13.32
CA LYS A 9 -10.61 -1.58 -12.02
C LYS A 9 -10.99 -2.82 -11.21
N PRO A 10 -10.05 -3.65 -10.78
CA PRO A 10 -10.38 -4.71 -9.84
C PRO A 10 -11.09 -4.04 -8.65
N ASP A 11 -12.30 -4.50 -8.35
CA ASP A 11 -13.08 -4.09 -7.17
C ASP A 11 -12.38 -4.70 -5.96
N PHE A 12 -11.18 -4.19 -5.65
CA PHE A 12 -10.51 -4.50 -4.40
C PHE A 12 -11.28 -3.74 -3.33
N ARG A 13 -12.21 -4.44 -2.66
CA ARG A 13 -12.73 -3.92 -1.39
C ARG A 13 -11.52 -3.77 -0.49
N LYS A 14 -11.51 -2.71 0.34
CA LYS A 14 -10.38 -2.45 1.24
C LYS A 14 -9.96 -3.75 1.95
N ASP A 15 -10.96 -4.51 2.39
CA ASP A 15 -10.87 -5.81 3.04
C ASP A 15 -10.15 -6.93 2.25
N ASP A 16 -10.17 -6.92 0.92
CA ASP A 16 -9.58 -7.98 0.07
C ASP A 16 -8.05 -7.90 -0.05
N ILE A 17 -7.46 -6.71 0.14
CA ILE A 17 -5.99 -6.51 0.03
C ILE A 17 -5.28 -6.96 1.32
N PHE A 18 -6.02 -7.13 2.42
CA PHE A 18 -5.39 -7.32 3.71
C PHE A 18 -4.99 -8.79 3.94
N ILE A 19 -3.68 -9.01 3.86
CA ILE A 19 -3.01 -9.78 4.90
C ILE A 19 -3.35 -9.05 6.21
N ASP A 20 -4.47 -9.43 6.85
CA ASP A 20 -4.90 -8.91 8.15
C ASP A 20 -4.01 -9.51 9.25
N ASN A 21 -2.71 -9.35 9.09
CA ASN A 21 -1.74 -9.80 10.04
C ASN A 21 -0.80 -8.63 10.31
N GLU A 22 -1.34 -7.63 11.02
CA GLU A 22 -0.61 -6.46 11.50
C GLU A 22 0.71 -6.86 12.15
N ARG A 23 0.73 -7.99 12.86
CA ARG A 23 1.92 -8.57 13.47
C ARG A 23 3.00 -8.93 12.47
N VAL A 24 2.64 -9.50 11.33
CA VAL A 24 3.62 -9.86 10.30
C VAL A 24 4.18 -8.57 9.69
N LEU A 25 3.31 -7.66 9.23
CA LEU A 25 3.75 -6.40 8.62
C LEU A 25 4.62 -5.55 9.55
N LYS A 26 4.32 -5.54 10.86
CA LYS A 26 5.08 -4.81 11.87
C LYS A 26 6.49 -5.35 12.09
N ASN A 27 6.70 -6.65 11.90
CA ASN A 27 8.00 -7.31 12.11
C ASN A 27 8.73 -7.63 10.79
N MET A 28 8.14 -7.31 9.64
CA MET A 28 8.83 -7.41 8.36
C MET A 28 9.98 -6.41 8.30
N LEU A 29 11.14 -6.88 7.85
CA LEU A 29 12.31 -6.04 7.58
C LEU A 29 12.19 -5.26 6.27
N ASP A 30 11.41 -5.76 5.32
CA ASP A 30 11.12 -5.07 4.07
C ASP A 30 10.06 -3.98 4.28
N GLY A 31 10.25 -2.86 3.57
CA GLY A 31 9.28 -1.77 3.52
C GLY A 31 7.99 -2.19 2.84
N PHE A 32 6.87 -1.95 3.51
CA PHE A 32 5.54 -2.18 2.98
C PHE A 32 4.78 -0.87 2.91
N ILE A 33 4.23 -0.55 1.74
CA ILE A 33 3.41 0.63 1.49
C ILE A 33 2.18 0.27 0.65
N VAL A 34 1.05 0.87 0.99
CA VAL A 34 -0.16 0.83 0.18
C VAL A 34 -0.52 2.27 -0.20
N VAL A 35 -0.78 2.49 -1.48
CA VAL A 35 -1.15 3.79 -2.05
C VAL A 35 -2.47 3.68 -2.81
N GLU A 36 -3.31 4.71 -2.72
CA GLU A 36 -4.47 4.86 -3.61
C GLU A 36 -4.02 5.29 -5.01
N HIS A 37 -4.94 5.23 -5.96
CA HIS A 37 -4.67 5.58 -7.36
C HIS A 37 -4.25 7.05 -7.57
N ASP A 38 -4.62 7.95 -6.67
CA ASP A 38 -4.24 9.37 -6.68
C ASP A 38 -2.88 9.62 -6.01
N GLY A 39 -2.21 8.57 -5.53
CA GLY A 39 -0.90 8.64 -4.88
C GLY A 39 -0.97 8.82 -3.37
N LYS A 40 -2.16 8.96 -2.78
CA LYS A 40 -2.31 9.03 -1.33
C LYS A 40 -1.87 7.72 -0.65
N ILE A 41 -0.96 7.85 0.30
CA ILE A 41 -0.51 6.74 1.15
C ILE A 41 -1.64 6.38 2.13
N ILE A 42 -2.05 5.11 2.16
CA ILE A 42 -3.09 4.62 3.07
C ILE A 42 -2.54 3.75 4.19
N LYS A 43 -1.36 3.14 3.99
CA LYS A 43 -0.71 2.29 4.99
C LYS A 43 0.78 2.19 4.72
N VAL A 44 1.56 2.26 5.79
CA VAL A 44 3.00 1.94 5.82
C VAL A 44 3.32 1.09 7.03
N ASN A 45 4.33 0.23 6.93
CA ASN A 45 4.92 -0.46 8.08
C ASN A 45 6.13 0.33 8.64
N PRO A 46 6.64 -0.03 9.84
CA PRO A 46 7.80 0.66 10.44
C PRO A 46 9.05 0.60 9.57
N ALA A 47 9.35 -0.54 8.95
CA ALA A 47 10.52 -0.68 8.09
C ALA A 47 10.52 0.31 6.92
N TYR A 48 9.35 0.58 6.31
CA TYR A 48 9.22 1.59 5.26
C TYR A 48 9.58 2.99 5.77
N CYS A 49 9.12 3.34 6.96
CA CYS A 49 9.46 4.62 7.62
C CYS A 49 10.97 4.72 7.89
N GLU A 50 11.57 3.67 8.45
CA GLU A 50 13.00 3.61 8.75
C GLU A 50 13.88 3.71 7.49
N MET A 51 13.48 3.04 6.41
CA MET A 51 14.21 3.06 5.13
C MET A 51 14.15 4.43 4.44
N THR A 52 13.01 5.10 4.53
CA THR A 52 12.76 6.34 3.79
C THR A 52 13.04 7.60 4.60
N GLY A 53 13.16 7.48 5.93
CA GLY A 53 13.36 8.59 6.85
C GLY A 53 12.09 9.38 7.19
N TYR A 54 10.93 8.96 6.67
CA TYR A 54 9.64 9.60 6.96
C TYR A 54 8.94 8.91 8.13
N THR A 55 8.26 9.68 8.97
CA THR A 55 7.40 9.11 10.01
C THR A 55 5.99 8.89 9.47
N LYS A 56 5.26 7.89 10.00
CA LYS A 56 3.87 7.60 9.61
C LYS A 56 2.88 8.77 9.86
N SER A 57 3.32 9.82 10.56
CA SER A 57 2.49 10.98 10.92
C SER A 57 2.74 12.23 10.08
N GLU A 58 3.59 12.16 9.05
CA GLU A 58 3.83 13.25 8.08
C GLU A 58 2.97 13.06 6.82
#